data_AF-A0A485P6Y5-F1
#
_entry.id   AF-A0A485P6Y5-F1
#
_cell.length_a   1.000
_cell.length_b   1.000
_cell.length_c   1.000
_cell.angle_alpha   90.00
_cell.angle_beta   90.00
_cell.angle_gamma   90.00
#
_symmetry.space_group_name_H-M   'P 1'
#
loop_
_entity.id
_entity.type
_entity.pdbx_description
1 polymer ?
#
loop_
_entity_poly.entity_id
_entity_poly.type
_entity_poly.pdbx_seq_one_letter_code
_entity_poly.pdbx_strand_id
1 'polypeptide(L)'
;SIEKAEIHEKVVERRENTAEALPEGFFDDPEIDARVRKVDAPKDQMDKEWDEFQKAMRQVNTISEAIVAEEDEEGRLDRQIGEIDEQIECYRRVEKLRNRQDEIKNKLKEVLTIKELQKKEEENVDSDDEGELQDLLSQDWR
;
A
#
# COMPACT_ATOMS: atom_id res chain seq x y z
N SER A 1 41.82 76.37 -53.27
CA SER A 1 42.10 74.97 -53.64
C SER A 1 41.99 74.13 -52.39
N ILE A 2 40.94 73.35 -52.26
CA ILE A 2 40.73 72.46 -51.11
C ILE A 2 41.16 71.07 -51.57
N GLU A 3 42.25 70.58 -50.98
CA GLU A 3 42.83 69.27 -51.26
C GLU A 3 41.90 68.17 -50.76
N LYS A 4 41.61 67.21 -51.65
CA LYS A 4 40.78 66.04 -51.36
C LYS A 4 41.57 65.09 -50.46
N ALA A 5 41.04 64.81 -49.27
CA ALA A 5 41.56 63.74 -48.42
C ALA A 5 41.20 62.39 -49.03
N GLU A 6 42.24 61.61 -49.34
CA GLU A 6 42.22 60.28 -49.92
C GLU A 6 41.74 59.27 -48.85
N ILE A 7 40.49 58.83 -48.97
CA ILE A 7 39.88 57.88 -48.04
C ILE A 7 40.40 56.48 -48.39
N HIS A 8 41.32 55.99 -47.57
CA HIS A 8 41.86 54.64 -47.68
C HIS A 8 40.82 53.65 -47.17
N GLU A 9 40.18 52.93 -48.09
CA GLU A 9 39.22 51.87 -47.81
C GLU A 9 39.94 50.67 -47.17
N LYS A 10 39.97 50.64 -45.83
CA LYS A 10 40.39 49.45 -45.07
C LYS A 10 39.22 48.47 -45.07
N VAL A 11 39.31 47.46 -45.95
CA VAL A 11 38.47 46.25 -45.91
C VAL A 11 38.68 45.59 -44.54
N VAL A 12 37.74 45.79 -43.62
CA VAL A 12 37.70 45.08 -42.34
C VAL A 12 37.01 43.74 -42.61
N GLU A 13 37.81 42.68 -42.60
CA GLU A 13 37.33 41.30 -42.52
C GLU A 13 36.31 41.19 -41.39
N ARG A 14 35.04 40.92 -41.73
CA ARG A 14 33.95 40.69 -40.77
C ARG A 14 34.31 39.47 -39.94
N ARG A 15 34.87 39.71 -38.75
CA ARG A 15 34.95 38.70 -37.70
C ARG A 15 33.53 38.39 -37.25
N GLU A 16 33.20 37.11 -37.18
CA GLU A 16 31.88 36.57 -36.83
C GLU A 16 31.45 36.82 -35.36
N ASN A 17 32.13 37.74 -34.65
CA ASN A 17 31.92 38.08 -33.23
C ASN A 17 31.69 39.59 -33.03
N THR A 18 30.96 40.26 -33.92
CA THR A 18 30.58 41.68 -33.73
C THR A 18 29.30 41.85 -32.90
N ALA A 19 28.54 40.78 -32.65
CA ALA A 19 27.29 40.85 -31.90
C ALA A 19 27.49 41.06 -30.38
N GLU A 20 28.57 40.50 -29.81
CA GLU A 20 28.93 40.67 -28.39
C GLU A 20 29.64 42.01 -28.11
N ALA A 21 30.20 42.66 -29.13
CA ALA A 21 30.91 43.93 -29.00
C ALA A 21 29.99 45.16 -29.04
N LEU A 22 28.72 44.99 -29.41
CA LEU A 22 27.73 46.07 -29.53
C LEU A 22 26.95 46.23 -28.20
N PRO A 23 26.93 47.45 -27.60
CA PRO A 23 26.17 47.74 -26.38
C PRO A 23 24.71 47.35 -26.49
N GLU A 24 24.09 46.97 -25.36
CA GLU A 24 22.66 46.71 -25.27
C GLU A 24 21.83 47.90 -25.77
N GLY A 25 20.80 47.64 -26.58
CA GLY A 25 20.01 48.69 -27.23
C GLY A 25 20.69 49.35 -28.44
N PHE A 26 21.67 48.68 -29.07
CA PHE A 26 22.31 49.18 -30.30
C PHE A 26 21.34 49.22 -31.49
N PHE A 27 20.40 48.27 -31.55
CA PHE A 27 19.28 48.36 -32.47
C PHE A 27 18.10 49.00 -31.74
N ASP A 28 17.53 50.06 -32.33
CA ASP A 28 16.33 50.76 -31.80
C ASP A 28 15.14 49.81 -31.60
N ASP A 29 15.14 48.67 -32.31
CA ASP A 29 14.18 47.59 -32.13
C ASP A 29 14.75 46.49 -31.20
N PRO A 30 14.18 46.31 -29.99
CA PRO A 30 14.66 45.34 -29.01
C PRO A 30 14.58 43.88 -29.46
N GLU A 31 13.65 43.54 -30.37
CA GLU A 31 13.56 42.20 -30.98
C GLU A 31 14.73 41.92 -31.91
N ILE A 32 15.18 42.92 -32.67
CA ILE A 32 16.31 42.80 -33.59
C ILE A 32 17.62 42.71 -32.80
N ASP A 33 17.73 43.50 -31.73
CA ASP A 33 18.86 43.50 -30.81
C ASP A 33 19.05 42.13 -30.14
N ALA A 34 17.98 41.54 -29.58
CA ALA A 34 17.99 40.21 -28.96
C ALA A 34 18.36 39.12 -29.98
N ARG A 35 17.76 39.15 -31.18
CA ARG A 35 18.04 38.19 -32.25
C ARG A 35 19.49 38.24 -32.72
N VAL A 36 20.08 39.43 -32.85
CA VAL A 36 21.50 39.59 -33.25
C VAL A 36 22.43 39.07 -32.14
N ARG A 37 22.07 39.24 -30.87
CA ARG A 37 22.79 38.63 -29.73
C ARG A 37 22.49 37.16 -29.49
N LYS A 38 21.60 36.54 -30.27
CA LYS A 38 21.12 35.15 -30.08
C LYS A 38 20.51 34.92 -28.68
N VAL A 39 19.95 35.98 -28.10
CA VAL A 39 19.19 35.94 -26.85
C VAL A 39 17.71 35.97 -27.23
N ASP A 40 16.86 35.32 -26.43
CA ASP A 40 15.42 35.37 -26.60
C ASP A 40 14.92 36.82 -26.50
N ALA A 41 13.94 37.18 -27.34
CA ALA A 41 13.31 38.49 -27.21
C ALA A 41 12.65 38.60 -25.81
N PRO A 42 12.57 39.80 -25.22
CA PRO A 42 11.95 39.98 -23.91
C PRO A 42 10.54 39.38 -23.82
N LYS A 43 9.79 39.40 -24.92
CA LYS A 43 8.46 38.79 -25.03
C LYS A 43 8.52 37.25 -24.99
N ASP A 44 9.46 36.66 -25.70
CA ASP A 44 9.67 35.20 -25.71
C ASP A 44 10.11 34.68 -24.34
N GLN A 45 10.87 35.48 -23.57
CA GLN A 45 11.22 35.16 -22.18
C GLN A 45 9.99 35.16 -21.28
N MET A 46 9.15 36.20 -21.37
CA MET A 46 7.90 36.29 -20.61
C MET A 46 6.94 35.15 -20.92
N ASP A 47 6.80 34.76 -22.19
CA ASP A 47 5.93 33.65 -22.59
C ASP A 47 6.45 32.31 -22.05
N LYS A 48 7.77 32.08 -22.05
CA LYS A 48 8.39 30.88 -21.46
C LYS A 48 8.14 30.79 -19.95
N GLU A 49 8.40 31.87 -19.21
CA GLU A 49 8.17 31.91 -17.76
C GLU A 49 6.68 31.71 -17.44
N TRP A 50 5.79 32.22 -18.29
CA TRP A 50 4.35 32.04 -18.14
C TRP A 50 3.90 30.60 -18.37
N ASP A 51 4.43 29.94 -19.41
CA ASP A 51 4.17 28.52 -19.66
C ASP A 51 4.70 27.63 -18.53
N GLU A 52 5.88 27.96 -18.01
CA GLU A 52 6.46 27.28 -16.84
C GLU A 52 5.59 27.46 -15.59
N PHE A 53 5.09 28.66 -15.35
CA PHE A 53 4.17 28.93 -14.25
C PHE A 53 2.86 28.14 -14.39
N GLN A 54 2.25 28.12 -15.57
CA GLN A 54 1.04 27.34 -15.82
C GLN A 54 1.28 25.85 -15.63
N LYS A 55 2.43 25.34 -16.09
CA LYS A 55 2.82 23.95 -15.90
C LYS A 55 3.00 23.61 -14.42
N ALA A 56 3.67 24.48 -13.66
CA ALA A 56 3.84 24.32 -12.22
C ALA A 56 2.49 24.30 -11.49
N MET A 57 1.57 25.22 -11.83
CA MET A 57 0.22 25.24 -11.25
C MET A 57 -0.55 23.94 -11.52
N ARG A 58 -0.50 23.40 -12.75
CA ARG A 58 -1.12 22.10 -13.06
C ARG A 58 -0.51 20.97 -12.25
N GLN A 59 0.82 20.93 -12.13
CA GLN A 59 1.53 19.91 -11.35
C GLN A 59 1.15 19.97 -9.87
N VAL A 60 1.10 21.17 -9.28
CA VAL A 60 0.69 21.34 -7.88
C VAL A 60 -0.72 20.80 -7.65
N ASN A 61 -1.67 21.09 -8.54
CA ASN A 61 -3.03 20.55 -8.43
C ASN A 61 -3.04 19.03 -8.52
N THR A 62 -2.32 18.44 -9.49
CA THR A 62 -2.24 16.98 -9.64
C THR A 62 -1.60 16.33 -8.42
N ILE A 63 -0.54 16.91 -7.86
CA ILE A 63 0.11 16.41 -6.65
C ILE A 63 -0.85 16.51 -5.46
N SER A 64 -1.55 17.64 -5.31
CA SER A 64 -2.53 17.82 -4.24
C SER A 64 -3.68 16.81 -4.33
N GLU A 65 -4.20 16.56 -5.52
CA GLU A 65 -5.25 15.55 -5.74
C GLU A 65 -4.73 14.14 -5.42
N ALA A 66 -3.51 13.81 -5.82
CA ALA A 66 -2.88 12.54 -5.50
C ALA A 66 -2.69 12.34 -3.99
N ILE A 67 -2.25 13.37 -3.26
CA ILE A 67 -2.09 13.31 -1.79
C ILE A 67 -3.43 13.03 -1.11
N VAL A 68 -4.48 13.78 -1.47
CA VAL A 68 -5.81 13.58 -0.86
C VAL A 68 -6.35 12.19 -1.16
N ALA A 69 -6.17 11.69 -2.39
CA ALA A 69 -6.60 10.35 -2.75
C ALA A 69 -5.85 9.26 -1.96
N GLU A 70 -4.56 9.45 -1.68
CA GLU A 70 -3.75 8.54 -0.87
C GLU A 70 -4.21 8.54 0.60
N GLU A 71 -4.44 9.73 1.19
CA GLU A 71 -4.95 9.86 2.57
C GLU A 71 -6.34 9.19 2.74
N ASP A 72 -7.23 9.35 1.76
CA ASP A 72 -8.54 8.68 1.75
C ASP A 72 -8.41 7.15 1.68
N GLU A 73 -7.44 6.64 0.91
CA GLU A 73 -7.17 5.21 0.82
C GLU A 73 -6.58 4.66 2.12
N GLU A 74 -5.62 5.35 2.73
CA GLU A 74 -5.06 4.99 4.04
C GLU A 74 -6.16 4.88 5.09
N GLY A 75 -7.04 5.89 5.19
CA GLY A 75 -8.17 5.86 6.11
C GLY A 75 -9.18 4.74 5.83
N ARG A 76 -9.28 4.26 4.58
CA ARG A 76 -10.08 3.07 4.24
C ARG A 76 -9.39 1.80 4.74
N LEU A 77 -8.08 1.67 4.54
CA LEU A 77 -7.30 0.52 4.97
C LEU A 77 -7.31 0.38 6.50
N ASP A 78 -7.17 1.48 7.24
CA ASP A 78 -7.23 1.46 8.71
C ASP A 78 -8.55 0.88 9.25
N ARG A 79 -9.68 1.24 8.63
CA ARG A 79 -10.98 0.67 8.99
C ARG A 79 -11.04 -0.82 8.69
N GLN A 80 -10.53 -1.24 7.54
CA GLN A 80 -10.47 -2.66 7.18
C GLN A 80 -9.58 -3.47 8.12
N ILE A 81 -8.45 -2.90 8.56
CA ILE A 81 -7.57 -3.53 9.56
C ILE A 81 -8.33 -3.71 10.88
N GLY A 82 -9.03 -2.68 11.35
CA GLY A 82 -9.84 -2.79 12.57
C GLY A 82 -10.92 -3.87 12.47
N GLU A 83 -11.62 -3.97 11.33
CA GLU A 83 -12.61 -5.03 11.10
C GLU A 83 -11.97 -6.42 11.09
N ILE A 84 -10.80 -6.57 10.46
CA ILE A 84 -10.05 -7.83 10.44
C ILE A 84 -9.64 -8.23 11.87
N ASP A 85 -9.18 -7.31 12.70
CA ASP A 85 -8.81 -7.58 14.08
C ASP A 85 -10.01 -8.08 14.90
N GLU A 86 -11.18 -7.46 14.74
CA GLU A 86 -12.42 -7.90 15.37
C GLU A 86 -12.82 -9.31 14.91
N GLN A 87 -12.70 -9.59 13.60
CA GLN A 87 -12.96 -10.93 13.05
C GLN A 87 -11.99 -11.96 13.64
N ILE A 88 -10.69 -11.65 13.71
CA ILE A 88 -9.67 -12.51 14.30
C ILE A 88 -10.04 -12.86 15.75
N GLU A 89 -10.42 -11.88 16.56
CA GLU A 89 -10.83 -12.11 17.95
C GLU A 89 -12.10 -12.99 18.04
N CYS A 90 -13.08 -12.77 17.16
CA CYS A 90 -14.26 -13.62 17.08
C CYS A 90 -13.90 -15.07 16.74
N TYR A 91 -13.04 -15.29 15.74
CA TYR A 91 -12.57 -16.62 15.35
C TYR A 91 -11.77 -17.30 16.47
N ARG A 92 -10.86 -16.58 17.12
CA ARG A 92 -10.11 -17.08 18.29
C ARG A 92 -11.06 -17.54 19.41
N ARG A 93 -12.13 -16.80 19.66
CA ARG A 93 -13.15 -17.18 20.66
C ARG A 93 -13.90 -18.45 20.26
N VAL A 94 -14.31 -18.54 19.00
CA VAL A 94 -15.02 -19.73 18.46
C VAL A 94 -14.12 -20.97 18.53
N GLU A 95 -12.85 -20.84 18.16
CA GLU A 95 -11.88 -21.93 18.23
C GLU A 95 -11.68 -22.44 19.65
N LYS A 96 -11.51 -21.53 20.63
CA LYS A 96 -11.44 -21.92 22.06
C LYS A 96 -12.67 -22.70 22.51
N LEU A 97 -13.87 -22.29 22.08
CA LEU A 97 -15.12 -22.99 22.42
C LEU A 97 -15.19 -24.37 21.75
N ARG A 98 -14.75 -24.51 20.50
CA ARG A 98 -14.65 -25.80 19.82
C ARG A 98 -13.69 -26.74 20.53
N ASN A 99 -12.48 -26.27 20.86
CA ASN A 99 -11.49 -27.07 21.58
C ASN A 99 -12.06 -27.58 22.91
N ARG A 100 -12.71 -26.70 23.69
CA ARG A 100 -13.37 -27.09 24.95
C ARG A 100 -14.51 -28.09 24.73
N GLN A 101 -15.31 -27.91 23.66
CA GLN A 101 -16.38 -28.85 23.33
C GLN A 101 -15.81 -30.23 22.99
N ASP A 102 -14.73 -30.28 22.22
CA ASP A 102 -14.10 -31.54 21.80
C ASP A 102 -13.42 -32.25 22.98
N GLU A 103 -12.78 -31.52 23.88
CA GLU A 103 -12.28 -32.08 25.16
C GLU A 103 -13.39 -32.72 25.99
N ILE A 104 -14.55 -32.05 26.13
CA ILE A 104 -15.68 -32.60 26.89
C ILE A 104 -16.25 -33.82 26.18
N LYS A 105 -16.41 -33.80 24.86
CA LYS A 105 -16.88 -34.95 24.08
C LYS A 105 -15.94 -36.14 24.20
N ASN A 106 -14.63 -35.91 24.18
CA ASN A 106 -13.64 -36.98 24.33
C ASN A 106 -13.69 -37.59 25.74
N LYS A 107 -13.72 -36.76 26.79
CA LYS A 107 -13.89 -37.23 28.17
C LYS A 107 -15.19 -38.01 28.36
N LEU A 108 -16.29 -37.55 27.76
CA LEU A 108 -17.57 -38.27 27.82
C LEU A 108 -17.48 -39.64 27.15
N LYS A 109 -16.85 -39.72 25.97
CA LYS A 109 -16.62 -40.99 25.27
C LYS A 109 -15.77 -41.93 26.13
N GLU A 110 -14.68 -41.46 26.71
CA GLU A 110 -13.82 -42.24 27.61
C GLU A 110 -14.61 -42.79 28.80
N VAL A 111 -15.40 -41.95 29.48
CA VAL A 111 -16.25 -42.39 30.61
C VAL A 111 -17.28 -43.42 30.18
N LEU A 112 -17.93 -43.22 29.03
CA LEU A 112 -18.90 -44.19 28.50
C LEU A 112 -18.21 -45.53 28.18
N THR A 113 -17.03 -45.50 27.56
CA THR A 113 -16.27 -46.73 27.27
C THR A 113 -15.84 -47.46 28.53
N ILE A 114 -15.41 -46.74 29.58
CA ILE A 114 -15.06 -47.35 30.87
C ILE A 114 -16.29 -47.97 31.51
N LYS A 115 -17.43 -47.28 31.50
CA LYS A 115 -18.69 -47.78 32.06
C LYS A 115 -19.20 -49.02 31.32
N GLU A 116 -19.07 -49.05 30.00
CA GLU A 116 -19.42 -50.21 29.17
C GLU A 116 -18.54 -51.42 29.54
N LEU A 117 -17.23 -51.22 29.73
CA LEU A 117 -16.30 -52.26 30.16
C LEU A 117 -16.63 -52.76 31.58
N GLN A 118 -16.89 -51.87 32.53
CA GLN A 118 -17.29 -52.22 33.89
C GLN A 118 -18.58 -53.02 33.92
N LYS A 119 -19.61 -52.59 33.17
CA LYS A 119 -20.87 -53.35 33.07
C LYS A 119 -20.63 -54.76 32.52
N LYS A 120 -19.75 -54.89 31.54
CA LYS A 120 -19.42 -56.18 30.93
C LYS A 120 -18.61 -57.08 31.86
N GLU A 121 -17.78 -56.52 32.74
CA GLU A 121 -17.11 -57.26 33.81
C GLU A 121 -18.10 -57.69 34.90
N GLU A 122 -19.02 -56.82 35.33
CA GLU A 122 -20.06 -57.13 36.32
C GLU A 122 -21.00 -58.25 35.82
N GLU A 123 -21.49 -58.19 34.56
CA GLU A 123 -22.29 -59.27 33.95
C GLU A 123 -21.54 -60.62 33.89
N ASN A 124 -20.20 -60.60 33.82
CA ASN A 124 -19.39 -61.81 33.74
C ASN A 124 -19.08 -62.40 35.14
N VAL A 125 -19.22 -61.61 36.21
CA VAL A 125 -19.06 -62.04 37.61
C VAL A 125 -20.39 -62.54 38.19
N ASP A 126 -21.51 -61.91 37.83
CA ASP A 126 -22.86 -62.29 38.28
C ASP A 126 -23.32 -63.64 37.69
N SER A 127 -22.83 -64.01 36.51
CA SER A 127 -23.14 -65.30 35.86
C SER A 127 -22.50 -66.52 36.54
N ASP A 128 -21.47 -66.36 37.38
CA ASP A 128 -20.75 -67.47 38.04
C ASP A 128 -21.33 -67.76 39.44
N ASP A 129 -21.94 -66.77 40.11
CA ASP A 129 -22.49 -66.88 41.48
C ASP A 129 -23.97 -67.35 41.50
N GLU A 130 -24.77 -67.08 40.45
CA GLU A 130 -26.16 -67.59 40.37
C GLU A 130 -26.23 -69.13 40.30
N GLY A 131 -25.21 -69.78 39.73
CA GLY A 131 -25.15 -71.25 39.64
C GLY A 131 -24.97 -71.93 40.99
N GLU A 132 -24.14 -71.36 41.87
CA GLU A 132 -23.90 -71.89 43.23
C GLU A 132 -25.09 -71.63 44.15
N LEU A 133 -25.75 -70.46 44.03
CA LEU A 133 -26.93 -70.12 44.82
C LEU A 133 -28.14 -71.03 44.49
N GLN A 134 -28.31 -71.38 43.21
CA GLN A 134 -29.38 -72.28 42.75
C GLN A 134 -29.17 -73.73 43.24
N ASP A 135 -27.92 -74.21 43.33
CA ASP A 135 -27.59 -75.56 43.83
C ASP A 135 -27.81 -75.67 45.35
N LEU A 136 -27.48 -74.62 46.11
CA LEU A 136 -27.70 -74.56 47.56
C LEU A 136 -29.19 -74.57 47.92
N LEU A 137 -30.02 -73.81 47.21
CA LEU A 137 -31.48 -73.77 47.42
C LEU A 137 -32.19 -75.07 47.04
N SER A 138 -31.59 -75.89 46.18
CA SER A 138 -32.21 -77.12 45.67
C SER A 138 -31.93 -78.37 46.50
N GLN A 139 -31.15 -78.28 47.59
CA GLN A 139 -30.89 -79.41 48.49
C GLN A 139 -31.83 -79.50 49.71
N ASP A 140 -32.30 -78.37 50.25
CA ASP A 140 -32.99 -78.35 51.56
C ASP A 140 -34.54 -78.21 51.51
N TRP A 141 -35.15 -78.33 50.33
CA TRP A 141 -36.62 -78.17 50.18
C TRP A 141 -37.44 -79.47 50.36
N ARG A 142 -36.82 -80.58 50.78
CA ARG A 142 -37.48 -81.89 50.94
C ARG A 142 -37.76 -82.29 52.38
#